data_AF-A0A2U9GJG4-F1
#
_entry.id   AF-A0A2U9GJG4-F1
#
_cell.length_a   1.000
_cell.length_b   1.000
_cell.length_c   1.000
_cell.angle_alpha   90.00
_cell.angle_beta   90.00
_cell.angle_gamma   90.00
#
_symmetry.space_group_name_H-M   'P 1'
#
loop_
_entity.id
_entity.type
_entity.pdbx_description
1 polymer ?
#
loop_
_entity_poly.entity_id
_entity_poly.type
_entity_poly.pdbx_seq_one_letter_code
_entity_poly.pdbx_strand_id
1 'polypeptide(L)'
;IPVTSLLMALGMDGEEILSTFYTKSSYQRDGEGWRIPFQPETLKGAKTLSDMIDADTGEVVVESGKKLNPRLLRQLTEKGLKALKATNDDIYGNYLAEDIVNAATGEIYLEAGDEIDEKTLPIILSAGFDEIPVLGIDHINVGAYIRNTLSADKNENRQDALFDIYRVMRPGEPPTMESAEAMFNS
;
A
#
# COMPACT_ATOMS: atom_id res chain seq x y z
N ILE A 1 12.94 -18.42 5.00
CA ILE A 1 12.45 -17.29 5.82
C ILE A 1 12.28 -16.09 4.88
N PRO A 2 11.07 -15.52 4.78
CA PRO A 2 10.83 -14.27 4.07
C PRO A 2 11.72 -13.13 4.59
N VAL A 3 12.10 -12.18 3.73
CA VAL A 3 12.97 -11.05 4.16
C VAL A 3 12.28 -10.17 5.22
N THR A 4 10.96 -10.15 5.22
CA THR A 4 10.13 -9.42 6.19
C THR A 4 10.27 -9.94 7.61
N SER A 5 10.56 -11.23 7.79
CA SER A 5 10.86 -11.78 9.12
C SER A 5 12.16 -11.19 9.68
N LEU A 6 13.16 -10.94 8.84
CA LEU A 6 14.37 -10.24 9.29
C LEU A 6 14.05 -8.80 9.72
N LEU A 7 13.21 -8.09 8.97
CA LEU A 7 12.80 -6.73 9.31
C LEU A 7 12.00 -6.67 10.62
N MET A 8 11.10 -7.64 10.83
CA MET A 8 10.39 -7.80 12.10
C MET A 8 11.34 -8.10 13.27
N ALA A 9 12.35 -8.96 13.07
CA ALA A 9 13.36 -9.23 14.09
C ALA A 9 14.18 -7.97 14.46
N LEU A 10 14.41 -7.08 13.48
CA LEU A 10 15.01 -5.75 13.69
C LEU A 10 14.08 -4.77 14.41
N GLY A 11 12.82 -5.15 14.66
CA GLY A 11 11.87 -4.39 15.45
C GLY A 11 10.86 -3.59 14.64
N MET A 12 10.82 -3.77 13.32
CA MET A 12 9.83 -3.09 12.47
C MET A 12 8.50 -3.85 12.50
N ASP A 13 7.38 -3.15 12.62
CA ASP A 13 6.06 -3.73 12.36
C ASP A 13 5.69 -3.73 10.85
N GLY A 14 4.53 -4.28 10.51
CA GLY A 14 4.09 -4.38 9.11
C GLY A 14 3.96 -3.01 8.41
N GLU A 15 3.42 -2.01 9.10
CA GLU A 15 3.24 -0.66 8.58
C GLU A 15 4.59 0.06 8.41
N GLU A 16 5.50 -0.07 9.37
CA GLU A 16 6.87 0.45 9.28
C GLU A 16 7.65 -0.20 8.14
N ILE A 17 7.48 -1.51 7.93
CA ILE A 17 8.06 -2.22 6.78
C ILE A 17 7.52 -1.60 5.48
N LEU A 18 6.20 -1.50 5.33
CA LEU A 18 5.61 -0.99 4.09
C LEU A 18 6.00 0.47 3.82
N SER A 19 5.92 1.34 4.83
CA SER A 19 6.26 2.76 4.71
C SER A 19 7.76 3.03 4.45
N THR A 20 8.63 2.07 4.78
CA THR A 20 10.06 2.13 4.44
C THR A 20 10.32 1.91 2.95
N PHE A 21 9.55 1.03 2.30
CA PHE A 21 9.80 0.62 0.91
C PHE A 21 8.86 1.26 -0.11
N TYR A 22 7.75 1.83 0.33
CA TYR A 22 6.72 2.40 -0.53
C TYR A 22 6.38 3.82 -0.10
N THR A 23 6.13 4.68 -1.08
CA THR A 23 5.42 5.93 -0.83
C THR A 23 3.94 5.64 -0.56
N LYS A 24 3.21 6.62 -0.02
CA LYS A 24 1.76 6.54 0.12
C LYS A 24 1.06 7.76 -0.44
N SER A 25 -0.19 7.57 -0.82
CA SER A 25 -1.07 8.57 -1.40
C SER A 25 -2.42 8.51 -0.72
N SER A 26 -2.95 9.67 -0.34
CA SER A 26 -4.29 9.77 0.25
C SER A 26 -5.34 9.81 -0.86
N TYR A 27 -6.26 8.84 -0.86
CA TYR A 27 -7.41 8.79 -1.77
C TYR A 27 -8.63 9.26 -0.98
N GLN A 28 -9.28 10.30 -1.48
CA GLN A 28 -10.39 10.96 -0.76
C GLN A 28 -11.71 10.64 -1.45
N ARG A 29 -12.73 10.31 -0.67
CA ARG A 29 -14.07 10.07 -1.17
C ARG A 29 -14.67 11.38 -1.71
N ASP A 30 -15.26 11.31 -2.90
CA ASP A 30 -15.97 12.45 -3.52
C ASP A 30 -17.28 11.95 -4.13
N GLY A 31 -18.36 12.04 -3.35
CA GLY A 31 -19.68 11.51 -3.70
C GLY A 31 -19.65 9.98 -3.90
N GLU A 32 -19.96 9.53 -5.11
CA GLU A 32 -19.93 8.11 -5.46
C GLU A 32 -18.55 7.63 -5.96
N GLY A 33 -17.59 8.55 -6.16
CA GLY A 33 -16.24 8.26 -6.62
C GLY A 33 -15.15 8.71 -5.65
N TRP A 34 -13.96 8.95 -6.21
CA TRP A 34 -12.75 9.27 -5.49
C TRP A 34 -12.01 10.42 -6.15
N ARG A 35 -11.38 11.24 -5.32
CA ARG A 35 -10.38 12.22 -5.69
C ARG A 35 -9.00 11.63 -5.37
N ILE A 36 -8.24 11.27 -6.41
CA ILE A 36 -6.91 10.68 -6.27
C ILE A 36 -5.82 11.70 -6.66
N PRO A 37 -4.67 11.77 -5.98
CA PRO A 37 -3.59 12.69 -6.33
C PRO A 37 -3.04 12.40 -7.74
N PHE A 38 -2.84 13.44 -8.55
CA PHE A 38 -2.15 13.31 -9.82
C PHE A 38 -0.65 13.16 -9.58
N GLN A 39 -0.12 11.96 -9.85
CA GLN A 39 1.29 11.63 -9.66
C GLN A 39 1.93 11.26 -11.01
N PRO A 40 2.58 12.21 -11.70
CA PRO A 40 3.21 11.97 -13.00
C PRO A 40 4.14 10.77 -13.04
N GLU A 41 4.93 10.56 -11.99
CA GLU A 41 5.96 9.51 -11.97
C GLU A 41 5.36 8.11 -11.97
N THR A 42 4.22 7.88 -11.30
CA THR A 42 3.54 6.57 -11.26
C THR A 42 2.78 6.29 -12.56
N LEU A 43 2.33 7.33 -13.25
CA LEU A 43 1.57 7.23 -14.50
C LEU A 43 2.45 7.07 -15.74
N LYS A 44 3.76 7.28 -15.61
CA LYS A 44 4.69 7.30 -16.73
C LYS A 44 4.73 5.96 -17.45
N GLY A 45 4.39 6.00 -18.74
CA GLY A 45 4.42 4.83 -19.62
C GLY A 45 3.13 4.02 -19.65
N ALA A 46 2.20 4.27 -18.71
CA ALA A 46 0.88 3.66 -18.70
C ALA A 46 0.04 4.09 -19.90
N LYS A 47 -0.94 3.26 -20.25
CA LYS A 47 -1.96 3.57 -21.27
C LYS A 47 -3.29 3.74 -20.56
N THR A 48 -3.99 4.84 -20.83
CA THR A 48 -5.30 5.09 -20.23
C THR A 48 -6.32 4.07 -20.74
N LEU A 49 -7.10 3.48 -19.82
CA LEU A 49 -8.20 2.56 -20.16
C LEU A 49 -9.51 3.32 -20.34
N SER A 50 -9.70 4.36 -19.53
CA SER A 50 -10.81 5.30 -19.53
C SER A 50 -10.30 6.73 -19.72
N ASP A 51 -11.22 7.68 -19.88
CA ASP A 51 -10.88 9.09 -19.90
C ASP A 51 -10.39 9.53 -18.50
N MET A 52 -9.25 10.23 -18.45
CA MET A 52 -8.79 10.87 -17.23
C MET A 52 -9.51 12.20 -17.06
N ILE A 53 -10.18 12.37 -15.92
CA ILE A 53 -10.99 13.54 -15.61
C ILE A 53 -10.34 14.29 -14.45
N ASP A 54 -10.16 15.60 -14.60
CA ASP A 54 -9.69 16.47 -13.51
C ASP A 54 -10.73 16.50 -12.39
N ALA A 55 -10.30 16.21 -11.16
CA ALA A 55 -11.19 16.22 -10.00
C ALA A 55 -11.77 17.60 -9.70
N ASP A 56 -11.00 18.66 -9.95
CA ASP A 56 -11.35 20.02 -9.54
C ASP A 56 -12.25 20.70 -10.59
N THR A 57 -12.07 20.40 -11.88
CA THR A 57 -12.84 21.04 -12.99
C THR A 57 -13.90 20.14 -13.60
N GLY A 58 -13.76 18.81 -13.51
CA GLY A 58 -14.60 17.84 -14.20
C GLY A 58 -14.33 17.72 -15.70
N GLU A 59 -13.30 18.39 -16.22
CA GLU A 59 -12.91 18.30 -17.63
C GLU A 59 -12.10 17.03 -17.92
N VAL A 60 -12.28 16.47 -19.11
CA VAL A 60 -11.42 15.39 -19.61
C VAL A 60 -10.06 15.96 -19.96
N VAL A 61 -9.03 15.55 -19.21
CA VAL A 61 -7.64 15.98 -19.40
C VAL A 61 -6.84 15.06 -20.31
N VAL A 62 -7.22 13.77 -20.37
CA VAL A 62 -6.64 12.79 -21.29
C VAL A 62 -7.73 11.81 -21.74
N GLU A 63 -7.97 11.73 -23.05
CA GLU A 63 -8.87 10.72 -23.62
C GLU A 63 -8.31 9.30 -23.43
N SER A 64 -9.20 8.32 -23.33
CA SER A 64 -8.92 6.90 -23.28
C SER A 64 -8.03 6.41 -24.43
N GLY A 65 -7.23 5.39 -24.15
CA GLY A 65 -6.32 4.77 -25.11
C GLY A 65 -5.01 5.53 -25.37
N LYS A 66 -4.80 6.71 -24.78
CA LYS A 66 -3.57 7.49 -24.93
C LYS A 66 -2.46 6.96 -24.02
N LYS A 67 -1.23 6.99 -24.54
CA LYS A 67 -0.03 6.66 -23.76
C LYS A 67 0.44 7.90 -22.97
N LEU A 68 0.63 7.73 -21.68
CA LEU A 68 1.10 8.77 -20.75
C LEU A 68 2.62 8.92 -20.86
N ASN A 69 3.04 9.66 -21.89
CA ASN A 69 4.45 9.98 -22.10
C ASN A 69 4.90 11.17 -21.24
N PRO A 70 6.22 11.34 -21.00
CA PRO A 70 6.73 12.42 -20.14
C PRO A 70 6.33 13.83 -20.58
N ARG A 71 6.19 14.08 -21.89
CA ARG A 71 5.79 15.39 -22.41
C ARG A 71 4.34 15.70 -22.03
N LEU A 72 3.42 14.76 -22.21
CA LEU A 72 2.01 14.93 -21.86
C LEU A 72 1.86 15.15 -20.35
N LEU A 73 2.51 14.33 -19.53
CA LEU A 73 2.45 14.44 -18.08
C LEU A 73 2.97 15.81 -17.59
N ARG A 74 4.09 16.29 -18.16
CA ARG A 74 4.62 17.62 -17.86
C ARG A 74 3.65 18.74 -18.23
N GLN A 75 2.97 18.62 -19.37
CA GLN A 75 1.96 19.61 -19.79
C GLN A 75 0.76 19.63 -18.84
N LEU A 76 0.31 18.48 -18.34
CA LEU A 76 -0.75 18.39 -17.34
C LEU A 76 -0.33 19.06 -16.02
N THR A 77 0.91 18.82 -15.57
CA THR A 77 1.48 19.49 -14.40
C THR A 77 1.56 21.01 -14.59
N GLU A 78 2.07 21.47 -15.74
CA GLU A 78 2.17 22.91 -16.06
C GLU A 78 0.79 23.60 -16.13
N LYS A 79 -0.25 22.87 -16.54
CA LYS A 79 -1.64 23.34 -16.51
C LYS A 79 -2.26 23.33 -15.10
N GLY A 80 -1.55 22.83 -14.11
CA GLY A 80 -1.98 22.83 -12.71
C GLY A 80 -2.88 21.67 -12.31
N LEU A 81 -2.89 20.56 -13.07
CA LEU A 81 -3.63 19.35 -12.67
C LEU A 81 -3.06 18.80 -11.36
N LYS A 82 -3.92 18.64 -10.35
CA LYS A 82 -3.55 18.17 -9.01
C LYS A 82 -4.16 16.84 -8.62
N ALA A 83 -5.34 16.54 -9.13
CA ALA A 83 -6.07 15.32 -8.79
C ALA A 83 -6.97 14.87 -9.94
N LEU A 84 -7.27 13.58 -9.92
CA LEU A 84 -8.12 12.92 -10.89
C LEU A 84 -9.35 12.36 -10.21
N LYS A 85 -10.47 12.29 -10.94
CA LYS A 85 -11.62 11.49 -10.54
C LYS A 85 -11.34 10.02 -10.82
N ALA A 86 -11.73 9.18 -9.88
CA ALA A 86 -11.67 7.73 -9.98
C ALA A 86 -12.99 7.12 -9.49
N THR A 87 -13.36 6.00 -10.07
CA THR A 87 -14.46 5.15 -9.61
C THR A 87 -13.95 4.14 -8.57
N ASN A 88 -14.84 3.33 -7.99
CA ASN A 88 -14.41 2.22 -7.12
C ASN A 88 -13.57 1.20 -7.91
N ASP A 89 -13.97 0.90 -9.15
CA ASP A 89 -13.26 -0.05 -10.01
C ASP A 89 -11.82 0.41 -10.32
N ASP A 90 -11.62 1.72 -10.48
CA ASP A 90 -10.30 2.30 -10.75
C ASP A 90 -9.32 2.13 -9.57
N ILE A 91 -9.83 1.99 -8.34
CA ILE A 91 -8.99 1.85 -7.15
C ILE A 91 -8.82 0.39 -6.70
N TYR A 92 -9.55 -0.55 -7.29
CA TYR A 92 -9.38 -1.97 -6.97
C TYR A 92 -8.00 -2.50 -7.38
N GLY A 93 -7.46 -3.40 -6.57
CA GLY A 93 -6.11 -3.96 -6.73
C GLY A 93 -5.00 -3.10 -6.14
N ASN A 94 -5.31 -1.89 -5.66
CA ASN A 94 -4.40 -1.13 -4.81
C ASN A 94 -4.35 -1.71 -3.39
N TYR A 95 -3.37 -1.28 -2.61
CA TYR A 95 -3.13 -1.82 -1.26
C TYR A 95 -3.16 -0.71 -0.22
N LEU A 96 -3.73 -1.00 0.94
CA LEU A 96 -3.73 -0.11 2.10
C LEU A 96 -2.30 0.15 2.58
N ALA A 97 -1.99 1.39 2.92
CA ALA A 97 -0.68 1.77 3.45
C ALA A 97 -0.62 1.80 4.98
N GLU A 98 -1.77 1.84 5.64
CA GLU A 98 -1.94 1.91 7.08
C GLU A 98 -3.12 1.03 7.50
N ASP A 99 -3.18 0.67 8.77
CA ASP A 99 -4.29 -0.09 9.34
C ASP A 99 -5.59 0.73 9.32
N ILE A 100 -6.71 0.07 9.02
CA ILE A 100 -8.05 0.63 9.17
C ILE A 100 -8.56 0.23 10.54
N VAL A 101 -8.38 1.11 11.53
CA VAL A 101 -8.61 0.80 12.95
C VAL A 101 -9.67 1.71 13.57
N ASN A 102 -10.50 1.14 14.45
CA ASN A 102 -11.34 1.93 15.32
C ASN A 102 -10.50 2.56 16.44
N ALA A 103 -10.27 3.87 16.35
CA ALA A 103 -9.45 4.60 17.33
C ALA A 103 -9.99 4.55 18.78
N ALA A 104 -11.28 4.27 18.98
CA ALA A 104 -11.88 4.19 20.32
C ALA A 104 -11.72 2.81 20.96
N THR A 105 -11.78 1.73 20.17
CA THR A 105 -11.74 0.35 20.68
C THR A 105 -10.41 -0.36 20.44
N GLY A 106 -9.61 0.12 19.49
CA GLY A 106 -8.41 -0.56 18.98
C GLY A 106 -8.74 -1.77 18.08
N GLU A 107 -10.01 -1.94 17.67
CA GLU A 107 -10.40 -2.99 16.74
C GLU A 107 -9.83 -2.69 15.35
N ILE A 108 -9.01 -3.60 14.82
CA ILE A 108 -8.48 -3.53 13.46
C ILE A 108 -9.51 -4.15 12.51
N TYR A 109 -9.99 -3.35 11.55
CA TYR A 109 -10.91 -3.81 10.51
C TYR A 109 -10.17 -4.43 9.32
N LEU A 110 -9.05 -3.82 8.93
CA LEU A 110 -8.14 -4.25 7.87
C LEU A 110 -6.71 -3.85 8.24
N GLU A 111 -5.74 -4.64 7.81
CA GLU A 111 -4.32 -4.42 8.09
C GLU A 111 -3.64 -3.67 6.93
N ALA A 112 -2.55 -2.97 7.25
CA ALA A 112 -1.68 -2.39 6.24
C ALA A 112 -1.19 -3.48 5.27
N GLY A 113 -1.32 -3.22 3.97
CA GLY A 113 -1.01 -4.16 2.90
C GLY A 113 -2.20 -4.98 2.42
N ASP A 114 -3.36 -4.93 3.08
CA ASP A 114 -4.59 -5.53 2.55
C ASP A 114 -4.98 -4.89 1.21
N GLU A 115 -5.54 -5.72 0.32
CA GLU A 115 -5.97 -5.29 -1.01
C GLU A 115 -7.33 -4.58 -0.94
N ILE A 116 -7.45 -3.48 -1.66
CA ILE A 116 -8.71 -2.77 -1.87
C ILE A 116 -9.46 -3.50 -2.99
N ASP A 117 -10.58 -4.13 -2.65
CA ASP A 117 -11.41 -4.90 -3.58
C ASP A 117 -12.92 -4.73 -3.27
N GLU A 118 -13.77 -5.48 -3.97
CA GLU A 118 -15.23 -5.46 -3.77
C GLU A 118 -15.68 -5.85 -2.35
N LYS A 119 -14.84 -6.53 -1.57
CA LYS A 119 -15.15 -7.00 -0.22
C LYS A 119 -14.59 -6.07 0.84
N THR A 120 -13.37 -5.58 0.67
CA THR A 120 -12.69 -4.72 1.66
C THR A 120 -13.17 -3.29 1.59
N LEU A 121 -13.47 -2.76 0.40
CA LEU A 121 -13.90 -1.36 0.27
C LEU A 121 -15.22 -1.07 1.03
N PRO A 122 -16.26 -1.92 0.98
CA PRO A 122 -17.45 -1.71 1.80
C PRO A 122 -17.18 -1.69 3.31
N ILE A 123 -16.18 -2.45 3.80
CA ILE A 123 -15.78 -2.44 5.21
C ILE A 123 -15.20 -1.08 5.58
N ILE A 124 -14.27 -0.57 4.76
CA ILE A 124 -13.64 0.74 4.95
C ILE A 124 -14.68 1.85 5.02
N LEU A 125 -15.61 1.87 4.05
CA LEU A 125 -16.66 2.88 3.98
C LEU A 125 -17.66 2.76 5.14
N SER A 126 -18.03 1.54 5.53
CA SER A 126 -18.95 1.30 6.66
C SER A 126 -18.32 1.69 8.01
N ALA A 127 -17.00 1.62 8.11
CA ALA A 127 -16.24 2.10 9.26
C ALA A 127 -16.09 3.63 9.29
N GLY A 128 -16.59 4.36 8.27
CA GLY A 128 -16.64 5.82 8.22
C GLY A 128 -15.37 6.48 7.68
N PHE A 129 -14.52 5.73 6.98
CA PHE A 129 -13.31 6.27 6.36
C PHE A 129 -13.62 6.84 4.97
N ASP A 130 -13.62 8.16 4.87
CA ASP A 130 -13.70 8.90 3.60
C ASP A 130 -12.32 9.23 3.02
N GLU A 131 -11.25 8.87 3.73
CA GLU A 131 -9.87 9.03 3.28
C GLU A 131 -9.14 7.71 3.50
N ILE A 132 -8.49 7.20 2.45
CA ILE A 132 -7.78 5.92 2.47
C ILE A 132 -6.31 6.16 2.10
N PRO A 133 -5.35 5.80 2.96
CA PRO A 133 -3.93 5.82 2.61
C PRO A 133 -3.59 4.60 1.76
N VAL A 134 -3.08 4.83 0.55
CA VAL A 134 -2.81 3.79 -0.46
C VAL A 134 -1.32 3.73 -0.77
N LEU A 135 -0.76 2.51 -0.85
CA LEU A 135 0.64 2.28 -1.22
C LEU A 135 0.90 2.69 -2.67
N GLY A 136 2.03 3.35 -2.91
CA GLY A 136 2.51 3.81 -4.22
C GLY A 136 3.05 2.66 -5.08
N ILE A 137 2.23 1.67 -5.37
CA ILE A 137 2.53 0.51 -6.20
C ILE A 137 1.77 0.66 -7.52
N ASP A 138 2.49 0.72 -8.65
CA ASP A 138 1.88 0.91 -9.98
C ASP A 138 2.03 -0.31 -10.90
N HIS A 139 2.68 -1.37 -10.41
CA HIS A 139 2.97 -2.62 -11.14
C HIS A 139 3.79 -2.45 -12.44
N ILE A 140 4.30 -1.25 -12.71
CA ILE A 140 5.10 -0.91 -13.90
C ILE A 140 6.51 -0.50 -13.47
N ASN A 141 6.61 0.53 -12.64
CA ASN A 141 7.85 1.06 -12.10
C ASN A 141 8.10 0.55 -10.68
N VAL A 142 7.04 0.42 -9.88
CA VAL A 142 7.08 -0.04 -8.48
C VAL A 142 6.19 -1.27 -8.33
N GLY A 143 6.82 -2.43 -8.07
CA GLY A 143 6.11 -3.69 -7.84
C GLY A 143 5.82 -3.96 -6.36
N ALA A 144 4.78 -4.76 -6.10
CA ALA A 144 4.34 -5.17 -4.76
C ALA A 144 5.26 -6.21 -4.08
N TYR A 145 6.57 -6.21 -4.32
CA TYR A 145 7.48 -7.28 -3.87
C TYR A 145 7.56 -7.42 -2.35
N ILE A 146 7.80 -6.32 -1.62
CA ILE A 146 7.87 -6.34 -0.15
C ILE A 146 6.48 -6.62 0.43
N ARG A 147 5.43 -5.98 -0.10
CA ARG A 147 4.04 -6.23 0.31
C ARG A 147 3.66 -7.71 0.17
N ASN A 148 3.95 -8.32 -0.98
CA ASN A 148 3.62 -9.72 -1.23
C ASN A 148 4.47 -10.66 -0.36
N THR A 149 5.69 -10.27 -0.05
CA THR A 149 6.55 -11.03 0.86
C THR A 149 6.02 -10.94 2.29
N LEU A 150 5.56 -9.77 2.73
CA LEU A 150 4.95 -9.54 4.04
C LEU A 150 3.65 -10.35 4.18
N SER A 151 2.77 -10.27 3.18
CA SER A 151 1.50 -11.02 3.16
C SER A 151 1.69 -12.54 3.15
N ALA A 152 2.81 -13.04 2.59
CA ALA A 152 3.15 -14.47 2.61
C ALA A 152 3.94 -14.90 3.86
N ASP A 153 4.37 -13.95 4.69
CA ASP A 153 5.08 -14.23 5.95
C ASP A 153 4.10 -14.78 6.98
N LYS A 154 4.57 -15.77 7.75
CA LYS A 154 3.78 -16.37 8.84
C LYS A 154 4.09 -15.76 10.19
N ASN A 155 5.13 -14.95 10.25
CA ASN A 155 5.48 -14.21 11.45
C ASN A 155 4.65 -12.93 11.47
N GLU A 156 4.03 -12.63 12.61
CA GLU A 156 3.17 -11.45 12.78
C GLU A 156 3.86 -10.37 13.61
N ASN A 157 4.93 -10.73 14.32
CA ASN A 157 5.64 -9.83 15.23
C ASN A 157 7.11 -10.21 15.40
N ARG A 158 7.85 -9.34 16.09
CA ARG A 158 9.28 -9.52 16.38
C ARG A 158 9.61 -10.85 17.07
N GLN A 159 8.78 -11.30 18.02
CA GLN A 159 9.04 -12.52 18.75
C GLN A 159 8.97 -13.74 17.83
N ASP A 160 7.93 -13.82 17.00
CA ASP A 160 7.76 -14.93 16.05
C ASP A 160 8.92 -14.97 15.06
N ALA A 161 9.29 -13.81 14.52
CA ALA A 161 10.43 -13.66 13.64
C ALA A 161 11.75 -14.12 14.28
N LEU A 162 12.05 -13.69 15.51
CA LEU A 162 13.24 -14.12 16.25
C LEU A 162 13.23 -15.63 16.49
N PHE A 163 12.06 -16.21 16.83
CA PHE A 163 11.91 -17.64 17.04
C PHE A 163 12.13 -18.43 15.75
N ASP A 164 11.61 -17.96 14.62
CA ASP A 164 11.78 -18.64 13.33
C ASP A 164 13.24 -18.59 12.85
N ILE A 165 13.89 -17.42 12.99
CA ILE A 165 15.33 -17.27 12.72
C ILE A 165 16.15 -18.21 13.62
N TYR A 166 15.82 -18.29 14.91
CA TYR A 166 16.49 -19.19 15.85
C TYR A 166 16.35 -20.66 15.43
N ARG A 167 15.14 -21.11 15.06
CA ARG A 167 14.91 -22.50 14.63
C ARG A 167 15.70 -22.88 13.38
N VAL A 168 15.92 -21.93 12.47
CA VAL A 168 16.74 -22.18 11.27
C VAL A 168 18.22 -22.29 11.61
N MET A 169 18.72 -21.47 12.53
CA MET A 169 20.13 -21.47 12.92
C MET A 169 20.46 -22.62 13.89
N ARG A 170 19.51 -23.03 14.74
CA ARG A 170 19.65 -24.10 15.75
C ARG A 170 18.47 -25.08 15.69
N PRO A 171 18.43 -25.94 14.66
CA PRO A 171 17.31 -26.86 14.49
C PRO A 171 17.23 -27.85 15.67
N GLY A 172 16.07 -27.92 16.31
CA GLY A 172 15.77 -28.86 17.40
C GLY A 172 15.91 -28.29 18.82
N GLU A 173 16.50 -27.10 18.98
CA GLU A 173 16.51 -26.37 20.26
C GLU A 173 15.24 -25.50 20.39
N PRO A 174 14.42 -25.65 21.44
CA PRO A 174 13.27 -24.78 21.63
C PRO A 174 13.73 -23.34 21.95
N PRO A 175 13.29 -22.31 21.20
CA PRO A 175 13.68 -20.93 21.47
C PRO A 175 13.04 -20.41 22.76
N THR A 176 13.82 -19.66 23.53
CA THR A 176 13.32 -18.66 24.48
C THR A 176 13.55 -17.27 23.92
N MET A 177 12.82 -16.25 24.40
CA MET A 177 13.04 -14.87 23.96
C MET A 177 14.49 -14.43 24.15
N GLU A 178 15.05 -14.70 25.33
CA GLU A 178 16.44 -14.36 25.67
C GLU A 178 17.45 -15.06 24.75
N SER A 179 17.29 -16.37 24.51
CA SER A 179 18.22 -17.12 23.65
C SER A 179 18.14 -16.71 22.19
N ALA A 180 16.93 -16.40 21.70
CA ALA A 180 16.72 -15.97 20.31
C ALA A 180 17.29 -14.56 20.08
N GLU A 181 17.05 -13.64 21.01
CA GLU A 181 17.56 -12.27 20.95
C GLU A 181 19.09 -12.22 21.11
N ALA A 182 19.67 -13.01 22.01
CA ALA A 182 21.13 -13.10 22.16
C ALA A 182 21.81 -13.62 20.89
N MET A 183 21.21 -14.60 20.20
CA MET A 183 21.73 -15.13 18.94
C MET A 183 21.60 -14.14 17.79
N PHE A 184 20.52 -13.37 17.73
CA PHE A 184 20.32 -12.38 16.68
C PHE A 184 21.31 -11.21 16.75
N ASN A 185 21.72 -10.85 17.97
CA ASN A 185 22.66 -9.75 18.23
C ASN A 185 24.14 -10.14 18.22
N SER A 186 24.47 -11.44 18.04
CA SER A 186 25.86 -11.95 18.01
C SER A 186 26.45 -11.94 16.60
#